data_AF-A0A2H0VG85-F1
#
_entry.id   AF-A0A2H0VG85-F1
#
_cell.length_a   1.000
_cell.length_b   1.000
_cell.length_c   1.000
_cell.angle_alpha   90.00
_cell.angle_beta   90.00
_cell.angle_gamma   90.00
#
_symmetry.space_group_name_H-M   'P 1'
#
loop_
_entity.id
_entity.type
_entity.pdbx_description
1 polymer ?
#
loop_
_entity_poly.entity_id
_entity_poly.type
_entity_poly.pdbx_seq_one_letter_code
_entity_poly.pdbx_strand_id
1 'polypeptide(L)'
;MRKELKNKGQVMILSVLLISSAILAASSLAGLLVLFQLKRTAGAEDSARAVFAADAGIENALYKRFVDGCTEGDLLKDKFDFSNGQSANYQVKMDSCDYTVSVGSSKNTARAFEISFEGLCSFGGQMQNEEACAPEPPPAP
;
A
#
# COMPACT_ATOMS: atom_id res chain seq x y z
N MET A 1 40.12 -59.34 7.85
CA MET A 1 40.40 -57.91 7.62
C MET A 1 39.59 -57.24 6.49
N ARG A 2 39.08 -57.91 5.44
CA ARG A 2 38.40 -57.21 4.31
C ARG A 2 37.01 -56.60 4.60
N LYS A 3 36.31 -57.02 5.66
CA LYS A 3 34.98 -56.50 6.02
C LYS A 3 35.01 -55.05 6.55
N GLU A 4 36.07 -54.68 7.28
CA GLU A 4 36.24 -53.35 7.88
C GLU A 4 36.41 -52.22 6.83
N LEU A 5 37.16 -52.49 5.75
CA LEU A 5 37.36 -51.54 4.64
C LEU A 5 36.08 -51.29 3.83
N LYS A 6 35.25 -52.33 3.65
CA LYS A 6 33.99 -52.24 2.90
C LYS A 6 32.96 -51.36 3.64
N ASN A 7 32.93 -51.45 4.97
CA ASN A 7 32.04 -50.65 5.81
C ASN A 7 32.49 -49.17 5.89
N LYS A 8 33.80 -48.89 5.98
CA LYS A 8 34.30 -47.50 6.00
C LYS A 8 33.97 -46.72 4.73
N GLY A 9 34.14 -47.31 3.55
CA GLY A 9 33.79 -46.68 2.29
C GLY A 9 32.29 -46.41 2.14
N GLN A 10 31.45 -47.33 2.62
CA GLN A 10 29.99 -47.15 2.62
C GLN A 10 29.53 -46.03 3.55
N VAL A 11 30.10 -45.93 4.75
CA VAL A 11 29.80 -44.84 5.69
C VAL A 11 30.23 -43.49 5.10
N MET A 12 31.39 -43.43 4.44
CA MET A 12 31.85 -42.22 3.77
C MET A 12 30.87 -41.77 2.67
N ILE A 13 30.42 -42.68 1.79
CA ILE A 13 29.45 -42.33 0.74
C ILE A 13 28.11 -41.87 1.33
N LEU A 14 27.62 -42.55 2.38
CA LEU A 14 26.39 -42.16 3.06
C LEU A 14 26.49 -40.74 3.65
N SER A 15 27.62 -40.41 4.28
CA SER A 15 27.83 -39.08 4.85
C SER A 15 27.88 -37.98 3.80
N VAL A 16 28.57 -38.22 2.67
CA VAL A 16 28.62 -37.26 1.55
C VAL A 16 27.24 -37.09 0.92
N LEU A 17 26.45 -38.16 0.81
CA LEU A 17 25.09 -38.09 0.28
C LEU A 17 24.16 -37.30 1.22
N LEU A 18 24.28 -37.49 2.53
CA LEU A 18 23.54 -36.72 3.53
C LEU A 18 23.93 -35.24 3.52
N ILE A 19 25.22 -34.91 3.46
CA ILE A 19 25.68 -33.53 3.39
C ILE A 19 25.23 -32.87 2.08
N SER A 20 25.37 -33.56 0.94
CA SER A 20 24.98 -33.03 -0.36
C SER A 20 23.48 -32.80 -0.47
N SER A 21 22.66 -33.72 0.05
CA SER A 21 21.20 -33.56 0.08
C SER A 21 20.76 -32.42 1.00
N ALA A 22 21.41 -32.25 2.16
CA ALA A 22 21.15 -31.13 3.05
C ALA A 22 21.49 -29.78 2.40
N ILE A 23 22.65 -29.68 1.74
CA ILE A 23 23.06 -28.46 1.01
C ILE A 23 22.08 -28.16 -0.13
N LEU A 24 21.65 -29.17 -0.88
CA LEU A 24 20.70 -29.00 -1.98
C LEU A 24 19.31 -28.57 -1.47
N ALA A 25 18.85 -29.14 -0.36
CA ALA A 25 17.60 -28.74 0.28
C ALA A 25 17.67 -27.27 0.76
N ALA A 26 18.76 -26.89 1.44
CA ALA A 26 18.96 -25.51 1.88
C ALA A 26 19.03 -24.53 0.70
N SER A 27 19.76 -24.89 -0.36
CA SER A 27 19.93 -24.04 -1.54
C SER A 27 18.62 -23.85 -2.31
N SER A 28 17.82 -24.92 -2.44
CA SER A 28 16.51 -24.83 -3.11
C SER A 28 15.51 -23.96 -2.32
N LEU A 29 15.51 -24.07 -0.98
CA LEU A 29 14.70 -23.22 -0.12
C LEU A 29 15.12 -21.74 -0.24
N ALA A 30 16.42 -21.47 -0.19
CA ALA A 30 16.95 -20.12 -0.36
C ALA A 30 16.58 -19.53 -1.72
N GLY A 31 16.73 -20.30 -2.81
CA GLY A 31 16.32 -19.88 -4.15
C GLY A 31 14.83 -19.55 -4.25
N LEU A 32 13.97 -20.36 -3.64
CA LEU A 32 12.53 -20.13 -3.59
C LEU A 32 12.18 -18.83 -2.85
N LEU A 33 12.84 -18.56 -1.71
CA LEU A 33 12.63 -17.33 -0.96
C LEU A 33 13.04 -16.08 -1.74
N VAL A 34 14.15 -16.14 -2.48
CA VAL A 34 14.59 -15.04 -3.35
C VAL A 34 13.56 -14.78 -4.45
N LEU A 35 13.04 -15.83 -5.09
CA LEU A 35 11.98 -15.70 -6.10
C LEU A 35 10.72 -15.05 -5.54
N PHE A 36 10.32 -15.39 -4.31
CA PHE A 36 9.18 -14.74 -3.66
C PHE A 36 9.43 -13.27 -3.38
N GLN A 37 10.64 -12.89 -2.98
CA GLN A 37 10.99 -11.49 -2.78
C GLN A 37 10.90 -10.70 -4.09
N LEU A 38 11.43 -11.23 -5.20
CA LEU A 38 11.35 -10.59 -6.52
C LEU A 38 9.92 -10.37 -7.00
N LYS A 39 9.03 -11.34 -6.77
CA LYS A 39 7.60 -11.18 -7.10
C LYS A 39 6.93 -10.09 -6.27
N ARG A 40 7.28 -9.98 -4.99
CA ARG A 40 6.75 -8.92 -4.11
C ARG A 40 7.25 -7.54 -4.53
N THR A 41 8.52 -7.41 -4.91
CA THR A 41 9.08 -6.13 -5.35
C THR A 41 8.50 -5.65 -6.68
N ALA A 42 8.18 -6.56 -7.60
CA ALA A 42 7.56 -6.19 -8.88
C ALA A 42 6.18 -5.50 -8.71
N GLY A 43 5.41 -5.88 -7.69
CA GLY A 43 4.13 -5.23 -7.35
C GLY A 43 4.26 -4.00 -6.45
N ALA A 44 5.45 -3.75 -5.89
CA ALA A 44 5.66 -2.64 -4.96
C ALA A 44 5.58 -1.28 -5.68
N GLU A 45 6.05 -1.20 -6.93
CA GLU A 45 5.99 0.04 -7.71
C GLU A 45 4.54 0.45 -8.04
N ASP A 46 3.72 -0.50 -8.53
CA ASP A 46 2.31 -0.24 -8.80
C ASP A 46 1.54 0.08 -7.51
N SER A 47 1.90 -0.55 -6.39
CA SER A 47 1.36 -0.21 -5.07
C SER A 47 1.74 1.20 -4.64
N ALA A 48 3.00 1.62 -4.84
CA ALA A 48 3.45 2.96 -4.50
C ALA A 48 2.71 4.02 -5.32
N ARG A 49 2.51 3.78 -6.63
CA ARG A 49 1.71 4.67 -7.49
C ARG A 49 0.26 4.76 -7.03
N ALA A 50 -0.35 3.64 -6.64
CA ALA A 50 -1.69 3.62 -6.08
C ALA A 50 -1.76 4.40 -4.75
N VAL A 51 -0.74 4.33 -3.90
CA VAL A 51 -0.64 5.15 -2.68
C VAL A 51 -0.57 6.64 -3.02
N PHE A 52 0.34 7.05 -3.92
CA PHE A 52 0.46 8.46 -4.31
C PHE A 52 -0.81 9.02 -4.96
N ALA A 53 -1.50 8.21 -5.77
CA ALA A 53 -2.78 8.60 -6.35
C ALA A 53 -3.85 8.79 -5.26
N ALA A 54 -3.92 7.87 -4.27
CA ALA A 54 -4.87 7.99 -3.17
C ALA A 54 -4.60 9.26 -2.33
N ASP A 55 -3.34 9.56 -2.06
CA ASP A 55 -2.91 10.75 -1.33
C ASP A 55 -3.28 12.05 -2.07
N ALA A 56 -2.98 12.13 -3.37
CA ALA A 56 -3.37 13.27 -4.20
C ALA A 56 -4.90 13.48 -4.23
N GLY A 57 -5.68 12.39 -4.19
CA GLY A 57 -7.14 12.49 -4.07
C GLY A 57 -7.60 13.05 -2.72
N ILE A 58 -6.93 12.69 -1.62
CA ILE A 58 -7.18 13.30 -0.30
C ILE A 58 -6.89 14.80 -0.32
N GLU A 59 -5.75 15.20 -0.87
CA GLU A 59 -5.37 16.62 -0.93
C GLU A 59 -6.34 17.43 -1.79
N ASN A 60 -6.80 16.89 -2.92
CA ASN A 60 -7.84 17.53 -3.72
C ASN A 60 -9.15 17.65 -2.93
N ALA A 61 -9.49 16.62 -2.14
CA ALA A 61 -10.68 16.64 -1.31
C ALA A 61 -10.62 17.69 -0.20
N LEU A 62 -9.46 17.78 0.47
CA LEU A 62 -9.17 18.80 1.48
C LEU A 62 -9.21 20.20 0.86
N TYR A 63 -8.60 20.39 -0.32
CA TYR A 63 -8.63 21.65 -1.03
C TYR A 63 -10.06 22.11 -1.32
N LYS A 64 -10.90 21.24 -1.90
CA LYS A 64 -12.31 21.55 -2.13
C LYS A 64 -13.04 21.91 -0.84
N ARG A 65 -12.80 21.14 0.24
CA ARG A 65 -13.44 21.36 1.55
C ARG A 65 -13.13 22.73 2.16
N PHE A 66 -11.88 23.20 2.04
CA PHE A 66 -11.42 24.44 2.67
C PHE A 66 -11.48 25.68 1.76
N VAL A 67 -11.39 25.50 0.44
CA VAL A 67 -11.33 26.61 -0.52
C VAL A 67 -12.65 26.78 -1.27
N ASP A 68 -13.17 25.73 -1.88
CA ASP A 68 -14.36 25.79 -2.74
C ASP A 68 -15.68 25.65 -1.95
N GLY A 69 -15.59 25.28 -0.67
CA GLY A 69 -16.73 24.84 0.12
C GLY A 69 -17.07 23.39 -0.17
N CYS A 70 -17.58 22.68 0.83
CA CYS A 70 -17.87 21.27 0.65
C CYS A 70 -19.14 21.07 -0.18
N THR A 71 -19.04 20.26 -1.24
CA THR A 71 -20.19 19.81 -2.02
C THR A 71 -20.38 18.31 -1.81
N GLU A 72 -21.47 17.91 -1.17
CA GLU A 72 -21.77 16.50 -0.90
C GLU A 72 -22.03 15.72 -2.19
N GLY A 73 -21.64 14.44 -2.19
CA GLY A 73 -21.91 13.53 -3.32
C GLY A 73 -20.99 13.71 -4.52
N ASP A 74 -20.01 14.61 -4.44
CA ASP A 74 -19.05 14.84 -5.52
C ASP A 74 -18.08 13.65 -5.62
N LEU A 75 -18.11 12.98 -6.77
CA LEU A 75 -17.15 11.93 -7.10
C LEU A 75 -15.98 12.54 -7.86
N LEU A 76 -14.92 12.89 -7.15
CA LEU A 76 -13.71 13.42 -7.77
C LEU A 76 -12.94 12.26 -8.38
N LYS A 77 -12.74 12.31 -9.69
CA LYS A 77 -11.95 11.31 -10.40
C LYS A 77 -11.00 12.02 -11.30
N ASP A 78 -9.73 11.65 -11.21
CA ASP A 78 -8.73 12.17 -12.13
C ASP A 78 -7.62 11.12 -12.34
N LYS A 79 -6.86 11.36 -13.40
CA LYS A 79 -5.80 10.48 -13.89
C LYS A 79 -4.52 11.28 -13.99
N PHE A 80 -3.46 10.71 -13.43
CA PHE A 80 -2.12 11.25 -13.55
C PHE A 80 -1.25 10.32 -14.37
N ASP A 81 -0.49 10.92 -15.29
CA ASP A 81 0.52 10.24 -16.07
C ASP A 81 1.91 10.58 -15.51
N PHE A 82 2.66 9.54 -15.17
CA PHE A 82 4.05 9.65 -14.74
C PHE A 82 4.95 9.85 -15.96
N SER A 83 6.11 10.49 -15.77
CA SER A 83 7.10 10.76 -16.82
C SER A 83 7.63 9.50 -17.53
N ASN A 84 7.46 8.33 -16.92
CA ASN A 84 7.81 7.02 -17.48
C ASN A 84 6.70 6.40 -18.36
N GLY A 85 5.66 7.17 -18.72
CA GLY A 85 4.57 6.73 -19.59
C GLY A 85 3.54 5.81 -18.92
N GLN A 86 3.52 5.78 -17.59
CA GLN A 86 2.59 4.97 -16.80
C GLN A 86 1.53 5.85 -16.17
N SER A 87 0.37 5.27 -15.85
CA SER A 87 -0.75 6.03 -15.29
C SER A 87 -1.19 5.51 -13.93
N ALA A 88 -1.69 6.41 -13.09
CA ALA A 88 -2.50 6.06 -11.93
C ALA A 88 -3.75 6.93 -11.90
N ASN A 89 -4.83 6.38 -11.34
CA ASN A 89 -6.09 7.09 -11.20
C ASN A 89 -6.49 7.11 -9.74
N TYR A 90 -7.15 8.17 -9.31
CA TYR A 90 -7.79 8.19 -8.01
C TYR A 90 -9.28 8.45 -8.14
N GLN A 91 -10.03 7.99 -7.15
CA GLN A 91 -11.45 8.25 -7.00
C GLN A 91 -11.70 8.64 -5.55
N VAL A 92 -12.20 9.86 -5.35
CA VAL A 92 -12.63 10.36 -4.06
C VAL A 92 -14.14 10.24 -3.97
N LYS A 93 -14.61 9.67 -2.87
CA LYS A 93 -16.00 9.78 -2.46
C LYS A 93 -16.05 10.63 -1.20
N MET A 94 -16.68 11.79 -1.30
CA MET A 94 -17.05 12.63 -0.17
C MET A 94 -18.45 12.24 0.29
N ASP A 95 -18.60 11.94 1.58
CA ASP A 95 -19.89 11.71 2.22
C ASP A 95 -20.09 12.76 3.31
N SER A 96 -21.17 13.53 3.17
CA SER A 96 -21.63 14.49 4.19
C SER A 96 -20.56 15.48 4.69
N CYS A 97 -19.53 15.76 3.88
CA CYS A 97 -18.43 16.71 4.18
C CYS A 97 -17.56 16.44 5.41
N ASP A 98 -17.92 15.42 6.19
CA ASP A 98 -17.23 14.97 7.40
C ASP A 98 -16.44 13.69 7.16
N TYR A 99 -16.66 13.04 6.03
CA TYR A 99 -16.04 11.78 5.69
C TYR A 99 -15.58 11.77 4.24
N THR A 100 -14.32 11.45 4.02
CA THR A 100 -13.74 11.36 2.68
C THR A 100 -12.93 10.08 2.55
N VAL A 101 -13.21 9.32 1.49
CA VAL A 101 -12.39 8.17 1.09
C VAL A 101 -11.80 8.45 -0.28
N SER A 102 -10.48 8.35 -0.37
CA SER A 102 -9.75 8.38 -1.63
C SER A 102 -9.19 7.00 -1.95
N VAL A 103 -9.51 6.48 -3.13
CA VAL A 103 -9.01 5.21 -3.64
C VAL A 103 -8.10 5.48 -4.83
N GLY A 104 -6.81 5.26 -4.65
CA GLY A 104 -5.82 5.29 -5.72
C GLY A 104 -5.62 3.91 -6.34
N SER A 105 -5.44 3.88 -7.65
CA SER A 105 -5.36 2.67 -8.46
C SER A 105 -4.24 2.75 -9.49
N SER A 106 -3.48 1.67 -9.64
CA SER A 106 -2.48 1.50 -10.70
C SER A 106 -2.41 0.04 -11.11
N LYS A 107 -2.61 -0.24 -12.40
CA LYS A 107 -2.75 -1.59 -12.96
C LYS A 107 -3.71 -2.48 -12.15
N ASN A 108 -3.19 -3.53 -11.51
CA ASN A 108 -3.96 -4.49 -10.70
C ASN A 108 -3.89 -4.23 -9.19
N THR A 109 -3.38 -3.06 -8.77
CA THR A 109 -3.26 -2.71 -7.34
C THR A 109 -4.09 -1.48 -7.04
N ALA A 110 -4.85 -1.52 -5.93
CA ALA A 110 -5.59 -0.39 -5.39
C ALA A 110 -5.23 -0.19 -3.92
N ARG A 111 -5.17 1.07 -3.50
CA ARG A 111 -4.90 1.52 -2.12
C ARG A 111 -5.88 2.61 -1.78
N ALA A 112 -6.36 2.62 -0.55
CA ALA A 112 -7.34 3.59 -0.11
C ALA A 112 -6.88 4.27 1.17
N PHE A 113 -7.19 5.55 1.27
CA PHE A 113 -7.05 6.34 2.48
C PHE A 113 -8.39 6.97 2.82
N GLU A 114 -8.64 7.06 4.11
CA GLU A 114 -9.87 7.55 4.68
C GLU A 114 -9.52 8.61 5.71
N ILE A 115 -10.29 9.69 5.70
CA ILE A 115 -10.18 10.78 6.66
C ILE A 115 -11.57 11.12 7.14
N SER A 116 -11.71 11.15 8.46
CA SER A 116 -12.86 11.73 9.14
C SER A 116 -12.48 13.12 9.66
N PHE A 117 -13.28 14.12 9.29
CA PHE A 117 -13.06 15.49 9.73
C PHE A 117 -13.42 15.69 11.21
N GLU A 118 -14.32 14.88 11.77
CA GLU A 118 -14.57 14.83 13.21
C GLU A 118 -13.27 14.52 13.99
N GLY A 119 -12.48 13.57 13.50
CA GLY A 119 -11.16 13.24 14.06
C GLY A 119 -10.13 14.35 13.85
N LEU A 120 -10.12 14.98 12.67
CA LEU A 120 -9.22 16.11 12.36
C LEU A 120 -9.52 17.35 13.21
N CYS A 121 -10.80 17.68 13.45
CA CYS A 121 -11.18 18.78 14.34
C CYS A 121 -10.80 18.49 15.80
N SER A 122 -10.81 17.23 16.24
CA SER A 122 -10.31 16.83 17.56
C SER A 122 -8.78 16.94 17.70
N PHE A 123 -8.01 16.69 16.63
CA PHE A 123 -6.56 16.95 16.60
C PHE A 123 -6.26 18.46 16.47
N GLY A 124 -7.10 19.20 15.73
CA GLY A 124 -7.01 20.63 15.48
C GLY A 124 -7.37 21.52 16.67
N GLY A 125 -7.95 20.99 17.76
CA GLY A 125 -8.18 21.72 19.02
C GLY A 125 -6.89 22.22 19.71
N GLN A 126 -5.71 21.95 19.15
CA GLN A 126 -4.42 22.52 19.55
C GLN A 126 -4.01 23.74 18.70
N MET A 127 -4.74 24.07 17.62
CA MET A 127 -4.52 25.20 16.73
C MET A 127 -5.81 26.03 16.67
N GLN A 128 -5.93 26.96 17.62
CA GLN A 128 -7.06 27.88 17.77
C GLN A 128 -7.44 28.53 16.44
N ASN A 129 -8.57 28.11 15.86
CA ASN A 129 -9.49 28.88 15.02
C ASN A 129 -10.77 28.05 14.85
N GLU A 130 -11.75 28.33 15.72
CA GLU A 130 -13.04 27.61 15.88
C GLU A 130 -14.00 27.75 14.67
N GLU A 131 -13.64 28.45 13.60
CA GLU A 131 -14.54 28.75 12.47
C GLU A 131 -14.53 27.73 11.33
N ALA A 132 -13.61 26.76 11.29
CA ALA A 132 -13.51 25.81 10.17
C ALA A 132 -14.42 24.56 10.29
N CYS A 133 -14.97 24.30 11.48
CA CYS A 133 -15.72 23.07 11.80
C CYS A 133 -17.20 23.32 12.16
N ALA A 134 -17.72 24.53 11.93
CA ALA A 134 -19.13 24.85 12.21
C ALA A 134 -20.04 24.53 11.01
N PRO A 135 -21.22 23.91 11.19
CA PRO A 135 -22.23 23.85 10.15
C PRO A 135 -22.71 25.28 9.84
N GLU A 136 -22.91 25.58 8.54
CA GLU A 136 -23.36 26.90 8.09
C GLU A 136 -24.62 27.35 8.86
N PRO A 137 -24.71 28.64 9.27
CA PRO A 137 -25.90 29.14 9.91
C PRO A 137 -27.08 29.10 8.92
N PRO A 138 -28.29 28.70 9.38
CA PRO A 138 -29.45 28.62 8.51
C PRO A 138 -29.76 29.99 7.89
N PRO A 139 -30.29 30.02 6.64
CA PRO A 139 -30.58 31.26 5.95
C PRO A 139 -31.53 32.12 6.80
N ALA A 140 -31.12 33.36 7.06
CA ALA A 140 -31.92 34.34 7.80
C ALA A 140 -33.24 34.62 7.06
N PRO A 141 -34.34 34.88 7.80
CA PRO A 141 -35.69 35.01 7.25
C PRO A 141 -35.89 36.19 6.31
#